data_AF-A0A925BVF6-F1
#
_entry.id   AF-A0A925BVF6-F1
#
_cell.length_a   1.000
_cell.length_b   1.000
_cell.length_c   1.000
_cell.angle_alpha   90.00
_cell.angle_beta   90.00
_cell.angle_gamma   90.00
#
_symmetry.space_group_name_H-M   'P 1'
#
loop_
_entity.id
_entity.type
_entity.pdbx_description
1 polymer ?
#
loop_
_entity_poly.entity_id
_entity_poly.type
_entity_poly.pdbx_seq_one_letter_code
_entity_poly.pdbx_strand_id
1 'polypeptide(L)'
;MQLLTFKRTFLIWLVLPIMPLVAQDTFPAIPIRKLASGKIIHRFFDTSPISPSGRYAALFRFPSETTSPRPGDAGEVMLVDIKTGKERVVARSFGFEMQLGANVQWGDTDEKLYFNDVDTTNWTAFAVQLNPLTGKSRRMGGTVFMVSPDGKKLASYNLGKSRYAQAGYGVILPAASAPK
;
A
#
# COMPACT_ATOMS: atom_id res chain seq x y z
N MET A 1 -52.68 22.28 66.77
CA MET A 1 -51.41 22.37 67.51
C MET A 1 -50.29 22.27 66.49
N GLN A 2 -49.68 23.43 66.17
CA GLN A 2 -48.31 23.69 65.69
C GLN A 2 -47.69 22.79 64.58
N LEU A 3 -46.98 23.28 63.56
CA LEU A 3 -46.45 24.61 63.23
C LEU A 3 -46.08 24.57 61.74
N LEU A 4 -46.45 25.61 60.99
CA LEU A 4 -45.90 25.91 59.67
C LEU A 4 -44.38 26.07 59.78
N THR A 5 -43.61 25.48 58.86
CA THR A 5 -42.32 26.03 58.47
C THR A 5 -42.19 26.03 56.95
N PHE A 6 -42.17 27.25 56.44
CA PHE A 6 -42.08 27.62 55.05
C PHE A 6 -40.58 27.74 54.70
N LYS A 7 -40.06 26.88 53.83
CA LYS A 7 -38.74 27.10 53.20
C LYS A 7 -38.95 27.39 51.72
N ARG A 8 -39.04 28.68 51.38
CA ARG A 8 -38.84 29.17 50.02
C ARG A 8 -37.35 29.12 49.73
N THR A 9 -36.96 28.38 48.70
CA THR A 9 -35.67 28.60 48.03
C THR A 9 -35.92 28.56 46.52
N PHE A 10 -35.48 29.62 45.86
CA PHE A 10 -35.74 29.98 44.46
C PHE A 10 -35.19 28.94 43.48
N LEU A 11 -36.00 28.53 42.49
CA LEU A 11 -35.52 27.83 41.31
C LEU A 11 -35.26 28.87 40.22
N ILE A 12 -33.99 29.18 39.96
CA ILE A 12 -33.56 30.05 38.86
C ILE A 12 -33.71 29.26 37.56
N TRP A 13 -34.66 29.63 36.71
CA TRP A 13 -34.74 29.14 35.34
C TRP A 13 -33.71 29.89 34.49
N LEU A 14 -32.53 29.29 34.29
CA LEU A 14 -31.60 29.73 33.25
C LEU A 14 -32.12 29.21 31.91
N VAL A 15 -32.87 30.04 31.19
CA VAL A 15 -33.19 29.79 29.77
C VAL A 15 -31.95 30.17 28.97
N LEU A 16 -31.05 29.21 28.76
CA LEU A 16 -29.99 29.36 27.75
C LEU A 16 -30.65 29.32 26.37
N PRO A 17 -30.37 30.28 25.46
CA PRO A 17 -30.84 30.18 24.10
C PRO A 17 -30.23 28.94 23.46
N ILE A 18 -31.09 28.02 23.00
CA ILE A 18 -30.69 26.88 22.19
C ILE A 18 -30.14 27.47 20.88
N MET A 19 -28.82 27.52 20.74
CA MET A 19 -28.22 27.80 19.45
C MET A 19 -28.69 26.71 18.46
N PRO A 20 -29.12 27.08 17.24
CA PRO A 20 -29.48 26.07 16.25
C PRO A 20 -28.24 25.21 15.97
N LEU A 21 -28.42 23.91 16.12
CA LEU A 21 -27.46 22.91 15.69
C LEU A 21 -27.11 23.22 14.23
N VAL A 22 -25.86 23.59 13.96
CA VAL A 22 -25.36 23.79 12.60
C VAL A 22 -25.69 22.53 11.83
N ALA A 23 -26.42 22.68 10.72
CA ALA A 23 -26.79 21.56 9.86
C ALA A 23 -25.52 20.78 9.51
N GLN A 24 -25.49 19.51 9.90
CA GLN A 24 -24.40 18.61 9.61
C GLN A 24 -24.36 18.46 8.08
N ASP A 25 -23.27 18.88 7.44
CA ASP A 25 -23.09 18.73 6.00
C ASP A 25 -23.34 17.27 5.62
N THR A 26 -24.47 17.02 4.96
CA THR A 26 -24.84 15.69 4.48
C THR A 26 -24.03 15.42 3.22
N PHE A 27 -22.80 14.93 3.41
CA PHE A 27 -22.01 14.40 2.31
C PHE A 27 -22.85 13.36 1.55
N PRO A 28 -22.85 13.39 0.19
CA PRO A 28 -23.52 12.35 -0.57
C PRO A 28 -22.97 10.99 -0.14
N ALA A 29 -23.84 9.99 -0.07
CA ALA A 29 -23.46 8.62 0.32
C ALA A 29 -22.58 8.01 -0.78
N ILE A 30 -21.28 8.28 -0.74
CA ILE A 30 -20.29 7.68 -1.63
C ILE A 30 -20.07 6.23 -1.19
N PRO A 31 -20.30 5.23 -2.06
CA PRO A 31 -20.14 3.84 -1.69
C PRO A 31 -18.67 3.52 -1.40
N ILE A 32 -18.36 3.19 -0.14
CA ILE A 32 -17.04 2.70 0.28
C ILE A 32 -16.98 1.19 0.04
N ARG A 33 -15.93 0.72 -0.66
CA ARG A 33 -15.70 -0.70 -0.92
C ARG A 33 -14.33 -1.09 -0.38
N LYS A 34 -14.27 -2.22 0.32
CA LYS A 34 -13.01 -2.86 0.68
C LYS A 34 -12.34 -3.38 -0.58
N LEU A 35 -11.10 -2.95 -0.84
CA LEU A 35 -10.36 -3.34 -2.03
C LEU A 35 -9.71 -4.73 -1.88
N ALA A 36 -9.03 -4.98 -0.77
CA ALA A 36 -8.34 -6.24 -0.52
C ALA A 36 -8.32 -6.57 0.97
N SER A 37 -8.05 -7.83 1.31
CA SER A 37 -7.91 -8.31 2.69
C SER A 37 -6.52 -8.88 2.98
N GLY A 38 -6.14 -8.86 4.26
CA GLY A 38 -4.91 -9.48 4.77
C GLY A 38 -3.71 -8.54 4.73
N LYS A 39 -2.54 -9.15 4.85
CA LYS A 39 -1.21 -8.52 4.99
C LYS A 39 -0.69 -7.83 3.74
N ILE A 40 -1.46 -6.88 3.23
CA ILE A 40 -1.32 -6.34 1.89
C ILE A 40 -1.06 -4.84 1.93
N ILE A 41 -0.21 -4.37 1.02
CA ILE A 41 0.17 -2.97 0.89
C ILE A 41 0.09 -2.57 -0.59
N HIS A 42 -0.29 -1.32 -0.84
CA HIS A 42 0.09 -0.63 -2.07
C HIS A 42 1.31 0.22 -1.79
N ARG A 43 2.18 0.43 -2.78
CA ARG A 43 3.38 1.23 -2.56
C ARG A 43 3.07 2.66 -2.10
N PHE A 44 4.10 3.35 -1.63
CA PHE A 44 4.02 4.67 -1.03
C PHE A 44 4.16 5.80 -2.05
N PHE A 45 3.32 6.84 -1.95
CA PHE A 45 3.25 8.09 -2.74
C PHE A 45 3.20 8.01 -4.30
N ASP A 46 2.71 9.12 -4.88
CA ASP A 46 2.75 9.60 -6.28
C ASP A 46 2.39 8.70 -7.48
N THR A 47 2.12 7.41 -7.25
CA THR A 47 1.69 6.48 -8.30
C THR A 47 0.42 5.74 -7.87
N SER A 48 -0.49 5.56 -8.82
CA SER A 48 -1.75 4.86 -8.58
C SER A 48 -1.51 3.35 -8.48
N PRO A 49 -2.07 2.65 -7.46
CA PRO A 49 -2.12 1.19 -7.47
C PRO A 49 -3.17 0.67 -8.47
N ILE A 50 -4.04 1.54 -8.97
CA ILE A 50 -5.07 1.24 -9.95
C ILE A 50 -4.47 1.33 -11.36
N SER A 51 -4.76 0.32 -12.18
CA SER A 51 -4.29 0.20 -13.55
C SER A 51 -4.81 1.33 -14.44
N PRO A 52 -4.16 1.62 -15.58
CA PRO A 52 -4.57 2.71 -16.47
C PRO A 52 -6.04 2.65 -16.94
N SER A 53 -6.63 1.46 -17.08
CA SER A 53 -8.05 1.32 -17.42
C SER A 53 -9.02 1.57 -16.25
N GLY A 54 -8.51 1.64 -15.02
CA GLY A 54 -9.34 1.66 -13.81
C GLY A 54 -9.86 0.28 -13.37
N ARG A 55 -9.56 -0.80 -14.10
CA ARG A 55 -10.16 -2.12 -13.84
C ARG A 55 -9.46 -2.91 -12.74
N TYR A 56 -8.16 -2.78 -12.61
CA TYR A 56 -7.37 -3.61 -11.70
C TYR A 56 -6.64 -2.79 -10.65
N ALA A 57 -6.47 -3.34 -9.45
CA ALA A 57 -5.49 -2.86 -8.49
C ALA A 57 -4.35 -3.87 -8.36
N ALA A 58 -3.11 -3.38 -8.34
CA ALA A 58 -1.93 -4.19 -8.09
C ALA A 58 -1.33 -3.84 -6.73
N LEU A 59 -1.06 -4.86 -5.92
CA LEU A 59 -0.66 -4.74 -4.53
C LEU A 59 0.46 -5.75 -4.22
N PHE A 60 1.04 -5.66 -3.03
CA PHE A 60 2.00 -6.63 -2.53
C PHE A 60 1.50 -7.21 -1.19
N ARG A 61 1.49 -8.54 -1.07
CA ARG A 61 1.15 -9.24 0.16
C ARG A 61 2.42 -9.75 0.82
N PHE A 62 2.67 -9.31 2.06
CA PHE A 62 3.82 -9.72 2.84
C PHE A 62 3.72 -11.20 3.25
N PRO A 63 4.83 -11.89 3.54
CA PRO A 63 4.78 -13.19 4.21
C PRO A 63 4.36 -13.07 5.69
N SER A 64 4.65 -11.93 6.34
CA SER A 64 4.37 -11.66 7.75
C SER A 64 4.25 -10.16 7.99
N GLU A 65 3.38 -9.75 8.92
CA GLU A 65 3.21 -8.35 9.34
C GLU A 65 3.98 -8.01 10.63
N THR A 66 4.49 -9.04 11.31
CA THR A 66 5.04 -8.92 12.67
C THR A 66 6.55 -9.13 12.73
N THR A 67 7.16 -9.55 11.62
CA THR A 67 8.59 -9.88 11.55
C THR A 67 9.23 -9.15 10.40
N SER A 68 10.37 -8.48 10.65
CA SER A 68 11.18 -7.89 9.59
C SER A 68 11.61 -8.94 8.56
N PRO A 69 11.72 -8.59 7.26
CA PRO A 69 12.07 -9.53 6.23
C PRO A 69 13.55 -9.92 6.32
N ARG A 70 13.84 -11.18 6.03
CA ARG A 70 15.19 -11.75 5.97
C ARG A 70 15.56 -12.08 4.52
N PRO A 71 16.85 -12.20 4.20
CA PRO A 71 17.26 -12.64 2.86
C PRO A 71 16.60 -13.97 2.50
N GLY A 72 15.93 -14.01 1.35
CA GLY A 72 15.23 -15.20 0.85
C GLY A 72 13.78 -15.36 1.33
N ASP A 73 13.29 -14.52 2.25
CA ASP A 73 11.86 -14.41 2.47
C ASP A 73 11.18 -13.92 1.19
N ALA A 74 9.93 -14.32 0.97
CA ALA A 74 9.19 -13.96 -0.24
C ALA A 74 7.75 -13.54 0.08
N GLY A 75 7.27 -12.52 -0.64
CA GLY A 75 5.87 -12.13 -0.66
C GLY A 75 5.23 -12.36 -2.03
N GLU A 76 3.98 -11.93 -2.16
CA GLU A 76 3.16 -12.15 -3.34
C GLU A 76 2.80 -10.82 -4.00
N VAL A 77 2.97 -10.73 -5.31
CA VAL A 77 2.38 -9.66 -6.12
C VAL A 77 0.93 -10.05 -6.40
N MET A 78 0.02 -9.20 -5.97
CA MET A 78 -1.42 -9.43 -5.99
C MET A 78 -2.10 -8.57 -7.03
N LEU A 79 -3.08 -9.14 -7.73
CA LEU A 79 -3.98 -8.41 -8.60
C LEU A 79 -5.42 -8.56 -8.11
N VAL A 80 -6.13 -7.44 -8.04
CA VAL A 80 -7.56 -7.39 -7.71
C VAL A 80 -8.31 -6.84 -8.91
N ASP A 81 -9.32 -7.57 -9.42
CA ASP A 81 -10.29 -7.00 -10.36
C ASP A 81 -11.31 -6.18 -9.56
N ILE A 82 -11.26 -4.85 -9.69
CA ILE A 82 -12.03 -3.89 -8.87
C ILE A 82 -13.54 -4.06 -9.11
N LYS A 83 -13.94 -4.44 -10.32
CA LYS A 83 -15.34 -4.62 -10.69
C LYS A 83 -15.95 -5.83 -9.98
N THR A 84 -15.20 -6.92 -9.88
CA THR A 84 -15.68 -8.20 -9.35
C THR A 84 -15.27 -8.47 -7.91
N GLY A 85 -14.25 -7.78 -7.40
CA GLY A 85 -13.61 -8.06 -6.11
C GLY A 85 -12.71 -9.30 -6.12
N LYS A 86 -12.45 -9.92 -7.28
CA LYS A 86 -11.67 -11.14 -7.36
C LYS A 86 -10.18 -10.84 -7.18
N GLU A 87 -9.58 -11.43 -6.14
CA GLU A 87 -8.13 -11.39 -5.89
C GLU A 87 -7.41 -12.58 -6.55
N ARG A 88 -6.18 -12.39 -7.01
CA ARG A 88 -5.28 -13.46 -7.45
C ARG A 88 -3.81 -13.10 -7.26
N VAL A 89 -2.99 -14.11 -6.97
CA VAL A 89 -1.52 -14.00 -7.01
C VAL A 89 -1.08 -14.01 -8.47
N VAL A 90 -0.23 -13.07 -8.88
CA VAL A 90 0.31 -12.99 -10.24
C VAL A 90 1.82 -13.21 -10.31
N ALA A 91 2.52 -13.03 -9.19
CA ALA A 91 3.93 -13.41 -9.04
C ALA A 91 4.29 -13.60 -7.57
N ARG A 92 5.41 -14.28 -7.34
CA ARG A 92 6.12 -14.31 -6.05
C ARG A 92 7.39 -13.47 -6.22
N SER A 93 7.78 -12.72 -5.19
CA SER A 93 9.00 -11.90 -5.20
C SER A 93 9.77 -12.00 -3.89
N PHE A 94 11.09 -12.07 -4.01
CA PHE A 94 12.08 -11.99 -2.93
C PHE A 94 12.60 -10.56 -2.72
N GLY A 95 12.32 -9.65 -3.66
CA GLY A 95 12.80 -8.28 -3.67
C GLY A 95 11.83 -7.31 -3.02
N PHE A 96 11.67 -7.38 -1.70
CA PHE A 96 10.79 -6.48 -0.95
C PHE A 96 11.39 -6.00 0.37
N GLU A 97 10.80 -4.93 0.89
CA GLU A 97 10.97 -4.45 2.26
C GLU A 97 9.63 -3.84 2.73
N MET A 98 9.49 -3.54 4.02
CA MET A 98 8.25 -3.20 4.70
C MET A 98 7.59 -1.89 4.26
N GLN A 99 8.34 -0.86 3.84
CA GLN A 99 7.69 0.41 3.44
C GLN A 99 7.12 0.38 2.02
N LEU A 100 7.75 -0.37 1.11
CA LEU A 100 7.38 -0.36 -0.33
C LEU A 100 6.76 -1.68 -0.81
N GLY A 101 6.84 -2.76 -0.03
CA GLY A 101 6.65 -4.10 -0.55
C GLY A 101 7.67 -4.37 -1.68
N ALA A 102 7.25 -5.10 -2.73
CA ALA A 102 8.06 -5.25 -3.95
C ALA A 102 8.06 -4.00 -4.85
N ASN A 103 7.53 -2.86 -4.37
CA ASN A 103 7.40 -1.60 -5.09
C ASN A 103 6.61 -1.71 -6.41
N VAL A 104 5.47 -2.40 -6.33
CA VAL A 104 4.59 -2.75 -7.46
C VAL A 104 4.00 -1.49 -8.12
N GLN A 105 4.17 -1.34 -9.43
CA GLN A 105 3.77 -0.15 -10.21
C GLN A 105 3.26 -0.51 -11.60
N TRP A 106 2.29 0.24 -12.09
CA TRP A 106 1.79 0.13 -13.45
C TRP A 106 2.66 0.92 -14.44
N GLY A 107 2.75 0.42 -15.67
CA GLY A 107 3.16 1.19 -16.83
C GLY A 107 1.98 1.93 -17.47
N ASP A 108 2.08 2.16 -18.77
CA ASP A 108 1.07 2.84 -19.60
C ASP A 108 -0.19 2.01 -19.89
N THR A 109 -0.19 0.71 -19.58
CA THR A 109 -1.29 -0.22 -19.89
C THR A 109 -1.50 -1.24 -18.77
N ASP A 110 -2.67 -1.88 -18.75
CA ASP A 110 -3.00 -3.01 -17.86
C ASP A 110 -2.11 -4.25 -18.06
N GLU A 111 -1.28 -4.24 -19.11
CA GLU A 111 -0.38 -5.34 -19.48
C GLU A 111 1.05 -5.14 -18.99
N LYS A 112 1.36 -3.99 -18.38
CA LYS A 112 2.71 -3.68 -17.91
C LYS A 112 2.70 -3.41 -16.42
N LEU A 113 3.06 -4.43 -15.65
CA LEU A 113 3.27 -4.33 -14.21
C LEU A 113 4.76 -4.47 -13.90
N TYR A 114 5.30 -3.56 -13.12
CA TYR A 114 6.69 -3.53 -12.70
C TYR A 114 6.82 -3.76 -11.20
N PHE A 115 7.81 -4.54 -10.78
CA PHE A 115 8.14 -4.76 -9.37
C PHE A 115 9.59 -5.22 -9.25
N ASN A 116 10.15 -5.21 -8.05
CA ASN A 116 11.49 -5.72 -7.78
C ASN A 116 11.47 -7.19 -7.39
N ASP A 117 12.53 -7.90 -7.74
CA ASP A 117 12.81 -9.26 -7.30
C ASP A 117 14.31 -9.43 -7.01
N VAL A 118 14.67 -10.52 -6.34
CA VAL A 118 16.06 -10.88 -6.04
C VAL A 118 16.30 -12.30 -6.51
N ASP A 119 17.36 -12.45 -7.30
CA ASP A 119 17.87 -13.76 -7.69
C ASP A 119 18.58 -14.37 -6.48
N THR A 120 17.98 -15.36 -5.83
CA THR A 120 18.51 -15.93 -4.59
C THR A 120 19.71 -16.84 -4.80
N THR A 121 20.09 -17.13 -6.05
CA THR A 121 21.30 -17.92 -6.37
C THR A 121 22.55 -17.04 -6.33
N ASN A 122 22.46 -15.81 -6.86
CA ASN A 122 23.58 -14.87 -6.93
C ASN A 122 23.36 -13.56 -6.14
N TRP A 123 22.22 -13.45 -5.45
CA TRP A 123 21.79 -12.30 -4.64
C TRP A 123 21.75 -10.97 -5.40
N THR A 124 21.45 -11.02 -6.71
CA THR A 124 21.32 -9.82 -7.54
C THR A 124 19.86 -9.35 -7.56
N ALA A 125 19.64 -8.10 -7.15
CA ALA A 125 18.35 -7.45 -7.27
C ALA A 125 18.08 -7.00 -8.72
N PHE A 126 16.83 -7.15 -9.17
CA PHE A 126 16.41 -6.72 -10.51
C PHE A 126 14.94 -6.33 -10.54
N ALA A 127 14.54 -5.56 -11.55
CA ALA A 127 13.16 -5.28 -11.84
C ALA A 127 12.57 -6.35 -12.77
N VAL A 128 11.32 -6.69 -12.54
CA VAL A 128 10.50 -7.54 -13.41
C VAL A 128 9.50 -6.65 -14.12
N GLN A 129 9.30 -6.88 -15.41
CA GLN A 129 8.07 -6.47 -16.09
C GLN A 129 7.22 -7.72 -16.34
N LEU A 130 5.98 -7.69 -15.88
CA LEU A 130 5.00 -8.77 -15.97
C LEU A 130 3.75 -8.25 -16.69
N ASN A 131 3.22 -9.03 -17.62
CA ASN A 131 1.83 -8.93 -18.03
C ASN A 131 0.99 -9.77 -17.06
N PRO A 132 0.24 -9.15 -16.14
CA PRO A 132 -0.45 -9.90 -15.10
C PRO A 132 -1.61 -10.73 -15.69
N LEU A 133 -2.15 -10.37 -16.86
CA LEU A 133 -3.27 -11.07 -17.50
C LEU A 133 -2.84 -12.38 -18.17
N THR A 134 -1.62 -12.43 -18.70
CA THR A 134 -1.10 -13.59 -19.43
C THR A 134 -0.01 -14.36 -18.69
N GLY A 135 0.60 -13.76 -17.67
CA GLY A 135 1.74 -14.32 -16.95
C GLY A 135 3.09 -14.16 -17.66
N LYS A 136 3.13 -13.60 -18.88
CA LYS A 136 4.38 -13.35 -19.59
C LYS A 136 5.21 -12.32 -18.84
N SER A 137 6.48 -12.64 -18.58
CA SER A 137 7.38 -11.77 -17.83
C SER A 137 8.74 -11.64 -18.50
N ARG A 138 9.46 -10.57 -18.13
CA ARG A 138 10.88 -10.39 -18.46
C ARG A 138 11.63 -9.75 -17.31
N ARG A 139 12.88 -10.17 -17.13
CA ARG A 139 13.86 -9.54 -16.23
C ARG A 139 14.45 -8.30 -16.91
N MET A 140 14.49 -7.19 -16.18
CA MET A 140 15.06 -5.93 -16.62
C MET A 140 16.47 -5.75 -16.04
N GLY A 141 17.25 -4.84 -16.63
CA GLY A 141 18.54 -4.43 -16.06
C GLY A 141 18.33 -3.48 -14.88
N GLY A 142 18.97 -3.76 -13.74
CA GLY A 142 18.81 -2.97 -12.51
C GLY A 142 17.43 -3.14 -11.87
N THR A 143 17.12 -2.28 -10.91
CA THR A 143 15.88 -2.28 -10.11
C THR A 143 14.90 -1.18 -10.56
N VAL A 144 13.71 -1.14 -9.95
CA VAL A 144 12.69 -0.10 -10.17
C VAL A 144 12.37 0.60 -8.85
N PHE A 145 12.60 1.92 -8.79
CA PHE A 145 12.03 2.77 -7.76
C PHE A 145 10.79 3.50 -8.29
N MET A 146 10.82 3.94 -9.55
CA MET A 146 9.74 4.67 -10.19
C MET A 146 9.60 4.30 -11.66
N VAL A 147 8.35 4.19 -12.13
CA VAL A 147 8.00 4.07 -13.55
C VAL A 147 7.58 5.43 -14.07
N SER A 148 8.05 5.85 -15.25
CA SER A 148 7.58 7.09 -15.87
C SER A 148 6.09 7.01 -16.25
N PRO A 149 5.34 8.13 -16.31
CA PRO A 149 3.92 8.09 -16.66
C PRO A 149 3.60 7.44 -18.01
N ASP A 150 4.52 7.51 -18.97
CA ASP A 150 4.41 6.86 -20.29
C ASP A 150 4.89 5.39 -20.29
N GLY A 151 5.32 4.87 -19.14
CA GLY A 151 5.80 3.49 -18.97
C GLY A 151 7.10 3.15 -19.71
N LYS A 152 7.81 4.14 -20.29
CA LYS A 152 9.00 3.91 -21.15
C LYS A 152 10.31 3.91 -20.39
N LYS A 153 10.35 4.48 -19.18
CA LYS A 153 11.58 4.62 -18.38
C LYS A 153 11.34 4.10 -16.97
N LEU A 154 12.38 3.48 -16.42
CA LEU A 154 12.48 3.12 -15.02
C LEU A 154 13.59 3.96 -14.40
N ALA A 155 13.30 4.58 -13.26
CA ALA A 155 14.29 5.23 -12.44
C ALA A 155 14.50 4.42 -11.16
N SER A 156 15.74 4.24 -10.74
CA SER A 156 16.08 3.56 -9.51
C SER A 156 17.46 3.99 -9.02
N TYR A 157 17.70 3.71 -7.74
CA TYR A 157 19.02 3.74 -7.14
C TYR A 157 19.36 2.31 -6.70
N ASN A 158 20.52 2.09 -6.08
CA ASN A 158 20.88 0.76 -5.61
C ASN A 158 20.03 0.37 -4.39
N LEU A 159 18.94 -0.37 -4.62
CA LEU A 159 18.02 -0.81 -3.57
C LEU A 159 18.68 -1.76 -2.54
N GLY A 160 19.78 -2.42 -2.89
CA GLY A 160 20.58 -3.19 -1.95
C GLY A 160 21.33 -2.33 -0.94
N LYS A 161 21.52 -1.04 -1.23
CA LYS A 161 22.11 -0.05 -0.32
C LYS A 161 21.09 0.71 0.52
N SER A 162 19.79 0.58 0.27
CA SER A 162 18.76 1.37 0.99
C SER A 162 18.89 1.24 2.49
N ARG A 163 19.24 0.06 3.01
CA ARG A 163 19.44 -0.17 4.46
C ARG A 163 20.45 0.76 5.14
N TYR A 164 21.37 1.36 4.40
CA TYR A 164 22.37 2.30 4.93
C TYR A 164 21.87 3.75 4.99
N ALA A 165 20.85 4.09 4.21
CA ALA A 165 20.29 5.44 4.14
C ALA A 165 18.89 5.51 4.75
N GLN A 166 18.03 4.55 4.38
CA GLN A 166 16.64 4.46 4.80
C GLN A 166 16.17 2.99 4.74
N ALA A 167 16.22 2.30 5.89
CA ALA A 167 15.50 1.05 6.06
C ALA A 167 14.01 1.28 5.77
N GLY A 168 13.35 0.34 5.10
CA GLY A 168 12.03 0.55 4.50
C GLY A 168 12.00 0.33 2.99
N TYR A 169 13.03 0.84 2.31
CA TYR A 169 12.88 1.35 0.95
C TYR A 169 13.63 0.56 -0.13
N GLY A 170 14.16 -0.62 0.22
CA GLY A 170 15.05 -1.39 -0.65
C GLY A 170 14.63 -2.84 -0.82
N VAL A 171 15.65 -3.70 -0.87
CA VAL A 171 15.51 -5.15 -0.85
C VAL A 171 16.47 -5.74 0.18
N ILE A 172 16.15 -6.91 0.71
CA ILE A 172 16.98 -7.57 1.73
C ILE A 172 17.95 -8.57 1.07
N LEU A 173 19.24 -8.34 1.25
CA LEU A 173 20.33 -9.20 0.77
C LEU A 173 21.18 -9.71 1.95
N PRO A 174 21.82 -10.89 1.84
CA PRO A 174 22.80 -11.34 2.81
C PRO A 174 23.91 -10.31 2.99
N ALA A 175 24.44 -10.19 4.21
CA ALA A 175 25.48 -9.20 4.52
C ALA A 175 26.70 -9.31 3.58
N ALA A 176 27.10 -10.53 3.23
CA ALA A 176 28.25 -10.80 2.35
C ALA A 176 28.02 -10.42 0.88
N SER A 177 26.75 -10.41 0.42
CA SER A 177 26.39 -10.10 -0.97
C SER A 177 25.91 -8.68 -1.16
N ALA A 178 25.67 -7.97 -0.06
CA ALA A 178 25.16 -6.62 -0.12
C ALA A 178 26.26 -5.64 -0.52
N PRO A 179 25.94 -4.67 -1.39
CA PRO A 179 26.91 -3.70 -1.87
C PRO A 179 27.39 -2.79 -0.74
N LYS A 180 28.71 -2.60 -0.65
CA LYS A 180 29.38 -1.67 0.29
C LYS A 180 29.21 -0.24 -0.19
#